data_AF-A0A1V4ZTS6-F1
#
_entry.id   AF-A0A1V4ZTS6-F1
#
_cell.length_a   1.000
_cell.length_b   1.000
_cell.length_c   1.000
_cell.angle_alpha   90.00
_cell.angle_beta   90.00
_cell.angle_gamma   90.00
#
_symmetry.space_group_name_H-M   'P 1'
#
loop_
_entity.id
_entity.type
_entity.pdbx_description
1 polymer ?
#
loop_
_entity_poly.entity_id
_entity_poly.type
_entity_poly.pdbx_seq_one_letter_code
_entity_poly.pdbx_strand_id
1 'polypeptide(L)'
;MWHKEGNSMDAEDVRKEQEWVKQGNSLDAQGQFEKAIAAYDNALKIDPHDADAIFVKGQTLAKLGRVPEAMKCFETATQMYVGTYG
;
A
#
# COMPACT_ATOMS: atom_id res chain seq x y z
N MET A 1 -25.86 5.79 26.32
CA MET A 1 -24.59 6.52 26.59
C MET A 1 -23.61 6.15 25.50
N TRP A 2 -22.97 7.16 24.91
CA TRP A 2 -22.11 7.04 23.74
C TRP A 2 -20.72 6.54 24.15
N HIS A 3 -20.29 5.40 23.60
CA HIS A 3 -18.87 5.09 23.46
C HIS A 3 -18.64 4.62 22.02
N LYS A 4 -18.40 5.58 21.13
CA LYS A 4 -17.67 5.38 19.89
C LYS A 4 -16.17 5.51 20.18
N GLU A 5 -15.36 4.95 19.29
CA GLU A 5 -13.93 5.22 19.05
C GLU A 5 -12.90 4.34 19.78
N GLY A 6 -12.72 3.12 19.24
CA GLY A 6 -11.43 2.44 19.19
C GLY A 6 -11.03 2.26 17.73
N ASN A 7 -10.15 3.13 17.22
CA ASN A 7 -9.63 3.14 15.84
C ASN A 7 -8.60 2.01 15.62
N SER A 8 -8.93 0.76 15.98
CA SER A 8 -8.14 -0.41 15.62
C SER A 8 -8.74 -1.01 14.37
N MET A 9 -7.99 -1.05 13.27
CA MET A 9 -8.35 -1.76 12.06
C MET A 9 -8.82 -3.18 12.42
N ASP A 10 -10.05 -3.53 12.02
CA ASP A 10 -10.64 -4.82 12.39
C ASP A 10 -9.78 -5.96 11.80
N ALA A 11 -9.68 -7.09 12.50
CA ALA A 11 -8.84 -8.21 12.07
C ALA A 11 -9.21 -8.74 10.66
N GLU A 12 -10.46 -8.56 10.25
CA GLU A 12 -10.92 -8.87 8.90
C GLU A 12 -10.37 -7.89 7.85
N ASP A 13 -10.29 -6.60 8.19
CA ASP A 13 -9.74 -5.57 7.32
C ASP A 13 -8.23 -5.77 7.14
N VAL A 14 -7.50 -6.07 8.21
CA VAL A 14 -6.07 -6.42 8.14
C VAL A 14 -5.85 -7.62 7.23
N ARG A 15 -6.65 -8.68 7.38
CA ARG A 15 -6.51 -9.86 6.53
C ARG A 15 -6.78 -9.53 5.06
N LYS A 16 -7.80 -8.72 4.79
CA LYS A 16 -8.20 -8.34 3.44
C LYS A 16 -7.16 -7.44 2.76
N GLU A 17 -6.58 -6.51 3.52
CA GLU A 17 -5.42 -5.70 3.10
C GLU A 17 -4.26 -6.61 2.67
N GLN A 18 -3.86 -7.55 3.52
CA GLN A 18 -2.79 -8.51 3.19
C GLN A 18 -3.10 -9.39 1.97
N GLU A 19 -4.36 -9.76 1.77
CA GLU A 19 -4.79 -10.51 0.59
C GLU A 19 -4.59 -9.67 -0.69
N TRP A 20 -4.91 -8.38 -0.66
CA TRP A 20 -4.65 -7.46 -1.78
C TRP A 20 -3.15 -7.29 -2.05
N VAL A 21 -2.32 -7.14 -1.01
CA VAL A 21 -0.86 -7.04 -1.16
C VAL A 21 -0.28 -8.31 -1.80
N LYS A 22 -0.69 -9.49 -1.34
CA LYS A 22 -0.26 -10.77 -1.91
C LYS A 22 -0.69 -10.91 -3.37
N GLN A 23 -1.92 -10.51 -3.70
CA GLN A 23 -2.41 -10.51 -5.07
C GLN A 23 -1.58 -9.56 -5.95
N GLY A 24 -1.28 -8.35 -5.46
CA GLY A 24 -0.43 -7.39 -6.15
C GLY A 24 0.97 -7.96 -6.45
N ASN A 25 1.61 -8.57 -5.46
CA ASN A 25 2.92 -9.19 -5.60
C ASN A 25 2.91 -10.32 -6.65
N SER A 26 1.86 -11.15 -6.65
CA SER A 26 1.70 -12.21 -7.65
C SER A 26 1.53 -11.67 -9.07
N LEU A 27 0.76 -10.59 -9.23
CA LEU A 27 0.54 -9.94 -10.52
C LEU A 27 1.79 -9.22 -11.03
N ASP A 28 2.55 -8.58 -10.14
CA ASP A 28 3.82 -7.92 -10.46
C ASP A 28 4.85 -8.95 -10.95
N ALA A 29 4.94 -10.10 -10.28
CA ALA A 29 5.80 -11.21 -10.71
C ALA A 29 5.40 -11.79 -12.08
N GLN A 30 4.12 -11.68 -12.46
CA GLN A 30 3.62 -12.07 -13.78
C GLN A 30 3.77 -10.97 -14.85
N GLY A 31 4.33 -9.81 -14.50
CA GLY A 31 4.45 -8.65 -15.40
C GLY A 31 3.13 -7.91 -15.66
N GLN A 32 2.07 -8.21 -14.91
CA GLN A 32 0.76 -7.55 -15.02
C GLN A 32 0.74 -6.28 -14.15
N PHE A 33 1.63 -5.34 -14.45
CA PHE A 33 1.95 -4.21 -13.57
C PHE A 33 0.74 -3.31 -13.24
N GLU A 34 -0.13 -3.01 -14.19
CA GLU A 34 -1.31 -2.18 -13.96
C GLU A 34 -2.30 -2.84 -12.99
N LYS A 35 -2.47 -4.16 -13.11
CA LYS A 35 -3.33 -4.92 -12.19
C LYS A 35 -2.69 -5.04 -10.81
N ALA A 36 -1.38 -5.17 -10.74
CA ALA A 36 -0.65 -5.16 -9.48
C ALA A 36 -0.84 -3.82 -8.74
N ILE A 37 -0.69 -2.70 -9.46
CA ILE A 37 -0.95 -1.35 -8.93
C ILE A 37 -2.38 -1.24 -8.39
N ALA A 38 -3.39 -1.72 -9.14
CA ALA A 38 -4.77 -1.70 -8.70
C ALA A 38 -5.02 -2.54 -7.43
N ALA A 39 -4.32 -3.67 -7.28
CA ALA A 39 -4.38 -4.47 -6.07
C ALA A 39 -3.76 -3.73 -4.87
N TYR A 40 -2.58 -3.12 -5.03
CA TYR A 40 -1.99 -2.28 -3.98
C TYR A 40 -2.86 -1.07 -3.64
N ASP A 41 -3.51 -0.44 -4.61
CA ASP A 41 -4.47 0.64 -4.36
C ASP A 41 -5.66 0.18 -3.51
N ASN A 42 -6.09 -1.09 -3.64
CA ASN A 42 -7.13 -1.63 -2.78
C ASN A 42 -6.64 -1.96 -1.38
N ALA A 43 -5.39 -2.41 -1.22
CA ALA A 43 -4.76 -2.54 0.10
C ALA A 43 -4.68 -1.18 0.80
N LEU A 44 -4.22 -0.15 0.09
CA LEU A 44 -4.06 1.21 0.61
C LEU A 44 -5.38 1.96 0.89
N LYS A 45 -6.51 1.47 0.38
CA LYS A 45 -7.84 1.96 0.80
C LYS A 45 -8.24 1.45 2.18
N ILE A 46 -7.69 0.30 2.59
CA ILE A 46 -7.95 -0.31 3.88
C ILE A 46 -6.96 0.23 4.90
N ASP A 47 -5.66 0.14 4.60
CA ASP A 47 -4.61 0.82 5.37
C ASP A 47 -3.85 1.82 4.48
N PRO A 48 -4.24 3.11 4.51
CA PRO A 48 -3.49 4.16 3.82
C PRO A 48 -2.06 4.33 4.34
N HIS A 49 -1.74 3.72 5.48
CA HIS A 49 -0.46 3.81 6.14
C HIS A 49 0.43 2.58 6.04
N ASP A 50 0.05 1.59 5.22
CA ASP A 50 0.91 0.45 4.94
C ASP A 50 2.11 0.88 4.06
N ALA A 51 3.24 1.11 4.72
CA ALA A 51 4.49 1.50 4.08
C ALA A 51 5.01 0.41 3.12
N ASP A 52 4.74 -0.88 3.40
CA ASP A 52 5.15 -1.97 2.52
C ASP A 52 4.33 -1.93 1.23
N ALA A 53 3.00 -1.79 1.30
CA ALA A 53 2.13 -1.64 0.12
C ALA A 53 2.48 -0.40 -0.72
N ILE A 54 2.77 0.74 -0.09
CA ILE A 54 3.22 1.96 -0.79
C ILE A 54 4.56 1.70 -1.50
N PHE A 55 5.49 1.03 -0.83
CA PHE A 55 6.81 0.74 -1.37
C PHE A 55 6.75 -0.20 -2.58
N VAL A 56 6.01 -1.32 -2.48
CA VAL A 56 5.88 -2.26 -3.61
C VAL A 56 5.12 -1.64 -4.79
N LYS A 57 4.10 -0.79 -4.53
CA LYS A 57 3.44 0.00 -5.58
C LYS A 57 4.43 0.92 -6.29
N GLY A 58 5.30 1.60 -5.55
CA GLY A 58 6.35 2.45 -6.10
C GLY A 58 7.31 1.67 -7.01
N GLN A 59 7.75 0.48 -6.58
CA GLN A 59 8.58 -0.40 -7.40
C GLN A 59 7.88 -0.83 -8.70
N THR A 60 6.62 -1.24 -8.63
CA THR A 60 5.83 -1.63 -9.80
C THR A 60 5.64 -0.45 -10.78
N LEU A 61 5.36 0.76 -10.27
CA LEU A 61 5.28 1.97 -11.09
C LEU A 61 6.60 2.28 -11.79
N ALA A 62 7.74 2.07 -11.11
CA ALA A 62 9.07 2.24 -11.71
C ALA A 62 9.32 1.21 -12.83
N LYS A 63 8.93 -0.05 -12.64
CA LYS A 63 9.01 -1.10 -13.68
C LYS A 63 8.17 -0.76 -14.91
N LEU A 64 7.03 -0.10 -14.72
CA LEU A 64 6.15 0.37 -15.80
C LEU A 64 6.64 1.66 -16.48
N GLY A 65 7.74 2.26 -15.99
CA GLY A 65 8.28 3.52 -16.51
C GLY A 65 7.56 4.78 -16.01
N ARG A 66 6.63 4.64 -15.06
CA ARG A 66 5.89 5.76 -14.44
C ARG A 66 6.69 6.36 -13.29
N VAL A 67 7.92 6.79 -13.60
CA VAL A 67 8.92 7.28 -12.64
C VAL A 67 8.41 8.42 -11.73
N PRO A 68 7.67 9.43 -12.23
CA PRO A 68 7.16 10.50 -11.36
C PRO A 68 6.20 10.02 -10.27
N GLU A 69 5.43 8.97 -10.54
CA GLU A 69 4.49 8.41 -9.58
C GLU A 69 5.18 7.47 -8.60
N ALA A 70 6.18 6.72 -9.07
CA ALA A 70 7.03 5.92 -8.20
C ALA A 70 7.76 6.79 -7.17
N MET A 71 8.30 7.94 -7.58
CA MET A 71 8.97 8.88 -6.67
C MET A 71 8.04 9.37 -5.57
N LYS A 72 6.79 9.74 -5.90
CA LYS A 72 5.78 10.13 -4.89
C LYS A 72 5.51 9.01 -3.89
N CYS A 73 5.44 7.76 -4.34
CA CYS A 73 5.30 6.61 -3.44
C CYS A 73 6.50 6.50 -2.48
N PHE A 74 7.73 6.61 -2.98
CA PHE A 74 8.92 6.52 -2.13
C PHE A 74 9.05 7.69 -1.16
N GLU A 75 8.70 8.91 -1.59
CA GLU A 75 8.63 10.08 -0.70
C GLU A 75 7.62 9.87 0.41
N THR A 76 6.43 9.36 0.07
CA THR A 76 5.38 9.05 1.05
C THR A 76 5.87 7.98 2.03
N ALA A 77 6.35 6.83 1.54
CA ALA A 77 6.88 5.78 2.40
C ALA A 77 7.98 6.29 3.35
N THR A 78 8.91 7.10 2.83
CA THR A 78 9.98 7.71 3.64
C THR A 78 9.45 8.65 4.71
N GLN A 79 8.47 9.51 4.38
CA GLN A 79 7.83 10.39 5.36
C GLN A 79 7.16 9.62 6.48
N MET A 80 6.62 8.45 6.20
CA MET A 80 5.97 7.60 7.20
C MET A 80 6.99 6.96 8.14
N TYR A 81 8.14 6.52 7.62
CA TYR A 81 9.24 6.04 8.45
C TYR A 81 9.95 7.15 9.25
N VAL A 82 9.99 8.38 8.73
CA VAL A 82 10.67 9.51 9.39
C VAL A 82 9.75 10.22 10.39
N GLY A 83 8.45 10.28 10.13
CA GLY A 83 7.44 10.88 11.02
C GLY A 83 7.21 10.13 12.33
N THR A 84 7.73 8.90 12.47
CA THR A 84 7.72 8.13 13.71
C THR A 84 8.91 8.41 14.64
N TYR A 85 9.85 9.26 14.24
CA TYR A 85 11.05 9.62 15.03
C TYR A 85 11.18 11.15 15.28
N GLY A 86 10.05 11.83 15.54
CA GLY A 86 9.99 13.23 15.95
C GLY A 86 9.62 13.39 17.42
#